data_AF-A0A1F6CC71-F1
#
_entry.id   AF-A0A1F6CC71-F1
#
_cell.length_a   1.000
_cell.length_b   1.000
_cell.length_c   1.000
_cell.angle_alpha   90.00
_cell.angle_beta   90.00
_cell.angle_gamma   90.00
#
_symmetry.space_group_name_H-M   'P 1'
#
loop_
_entity.id
_entity.type
_entity.pdbx_description
1 polymer ?
#
loop_
_entity_poly.entity_id
_entity_poly.type
_entity_poly.pdbx_seq_one_letter_code
_entity_poly.pdbx_strand_id
1 'polypeptide(L)'
;MTTTYETHLRDALGALFELMQDRAAFEKDMEEQSRRLGEQLQLVERLTSDLPDDAPDMLRHFLEKRSYTKALELLMDQMSPEERAAWRPAC
;
A
#
# COMPACT_ATOMS: atom_id res chain seq x y z
N MET A 1 2.30 11.45 -15.36
CA MET A 1 2.97 10.16 -15.64
C MET A 1 3.18 9.52 -14.29
N THR A 2 2.38 8.51 -13.94
CA THR A 2 2.59 7.76 -12.69
C THR A 2 3.88 6.98 -12.82
N THR A 3 4.75 7.12 -11.84
CA THR A 3 6.03 6.40 -11.80
C THR A 3 5.79 4.94 -11.42
N THR A 4 6.74 4.08 -11.79
CA THR A 4 6.67 2.63 -11.50
C THR A 4 6.60 2.38 -9.99
N TYR A 5 7.34 3.15 -9.19
CA TYR A 5 7.35 2.99 -7.73
C TYR A 5 6.01 3.39 -7.09
N GLU A 6 5.37 4.48 -7.55
CA GLU A 6 4.05 4.91 -7.07
C GLU A 6 3.00 3.82 -7.28
N THR A 7 3.05 3.15 -8.43
CA THR A 7 2.13 2.05 -8.74
C THR A 7 2.35 0.86 -7.81
N HIS A 8 3.60 0.38 -7.70
CA HIS A 8 3.91 -0.77 -6.82
C HIS A 8 3.59 -0.49 -5.35
N LEU A 9 3.91 0.71 -4.87
CA LEU A 9 3.66 1.09 -3.49
C LEU A 9 2.15 1.25 -3.23
N ARG A 10 1.41 1.86 -4.16
CA ARG A 10 -0.05 1.97 -4.07
C ARG A 10 -0.71 0.60 -4.01
N ASP A 11 -0.31 -0.31 -4.89
CA ASP A 11 -0.86 -1.67 -4.92
C ASP A 11 -0.51 -2.43 -3.63
N ALA A 12 0.73 -2.31 -3.15
CA ALA A 12 1.14 -2.96 -1.91
C ALA A 12 0.39 -2.43 -0.67
N LEU A 13 0.20 -1.12 -0.56
CA LEU A 13 -0.56 -0.50 0.51
C LEU A 13 -2.06 -0.83 0.42
N GLY A 14 -2.60 -0.92 -0.79
CA GLY A 14 -3.98 -1.34 -1.00
C GLY A 14 -4.23 -2.79 -0.59
N ALA A 15 -3.38 -3.72 -1.00
CA ALA A 15 -3.46 -5.13 -0.58
C ALA A 15 -3.30 -5.28 0.94
N LEU A 16 -2.42 -4.49 1.57
CA LEU A 16 -2.30 -4.45 3.03
C LEU A 16 -3.62 -4.03 3.69
N PHE A 17 -4.31 -3.03 3.13
CA PHE A 17 -5.59 -2.55 3.63
C PHE A 17 -6.74 -3.55 3.42
N GLU A 18 -6.74 -4.31 2.33
CA GLU A 18 -7.69 -5.40 2.10
C GLU A 18 -7.50 -6.53 3.13
N LEU A 19 -6.25 -6.96 3.35
CA LEU A 19 -5.94 -7.99 4.35
C LEU A 19 -6.38 -7.58 5.77
N MET A 20 -6.21 -6.30 6.14
CA MET A 20 -6.64 -5.80 7.45
C MET A 20 -8.17 -5.71 7.59
N GLN A 21 -8.91 -5.56 6.50
CA GLN A 21 -10.37 -5.45 6.52
C GLN A 21 -11.10 -6.78 6.38
N ASP A 22 -10.44 -7.82 5.85
CA ASP A 22 -11.03 -9.15 5.70
C ASP A 22 -11.10 -9.92 7.03
N ARG A 23 -12.01 -9.46 7.90
CA ARG A 23 -12.27 -10.07 9.20
C ARG A 23 -12.74 -11.52 9.08
N ALA A 24 -13.49 -11.86 8.04
CA ALA A 24 -14.01 -13.20 7.83
C ALA A 24 -12.89 -14.20 7.50
N ALA A 25 -11.92 -13.80 6.67
CA ALA A 25 -10.73 -14.61 6.40
C ALA A 25 -9.87 -14.76 7.65
N PHE A 26 -9.74 -13.70 8.47
CA PHE A 26 -8.98 -13.75 9.71
C PHE A 26 -9.58 -14.70 10.74
N GLU A 27 -10.91 -14.73 10.87
CA GLU A 27 -11.62 -15.66 11.75
C GLU A 27 -11.54 -17.12 11.26
N LYS A 28 -11.38 -17.34 9.95
CA LYS A 28 -11.25 -18.67 9.34
C LYS A 28 -9.84 -19.27 9.51
N ASP A 29 -8.80 -18.47 9.27
CA ASP A 29 -7.40 -18.92 9.32
C ASP A 29 -6.48 -17.78 9.77
N MET A 30 -6.41 -17.59 11.08
CA MET A 30 -5.64 -16.51 11.71
C MET A 30 -4.14 -16.62 11.44
N GLU A 31 -3.57 -17.83 11.42
CA GLU A 31 -2.14 -18.02 11.18
C GLU A 31 -1.78 -17.62 9.75
N GLU A 32 -2.56 -18.07 8.77
CA GLU A 32 -2.34 -17.72 7.37
C GLU A 32 -2.53 -16.22 7.12
N GLN A 33 -3.57 -15.59 7.70
CA GLN A 33 -3.73 -14.14 7.54
C GLN A 33 -2.62 -13.35 8.22
N SER A 34 -2.13 -13.80 9.38
CA SER A 34 -1.00 -13.16 10.06
C SER A 34 0.29 -13.28 9.24
N ARG A 35 0.52 -14.43 8.60
CA ARG A 35 1.64 -14.66 7.67
C ARG A 35 1.55 -13.71 6.48
N ARG A 36 0.40 -13.67 5.80
CA ARG A 36 0.17 -12.80 4.64
C ARG A 36 0.33 -11.32 5.00
N LEU A 37 -0.18 -10.90 6.17
CA LEU A 37 -0.01 -9.54 6.66
C LEU A 37 1.47 -9.20 6.90
N GLY A 38 2.23 -10.13 7.49
CA GLY A 38 3.67 -9.98 7.68
C GLY A 38 4.45 -9.87 6.37
N GLU A 39 4.16 -10.73 5.40
CA GLU A 39 4.75 -10.69 4.06
C GLU A 39 4.45 -9.36 3.35
N GLN A 40 3.20 -8.89 3.46
CA GLN A 40 2.78 -7.64 2.85
C GLN A 40 3.46 -6.42 3.50
N LEU A 41 3.60 -6.42 4.83
CA LEU A 41 4.34 -5.37 5.55
C LEU A 41 5.81 -5.34 5.13
N GLN A 42 6.45 -6.50 4.98
CA GLN A 42 7.84 -6.58 4.50
C GLN A 42 7.98 -6.04 3.07
N LEU A 43 7.01 -6.31 2.20
CA LEU A 43 6.99 -5.74 0.85
C LEU A 43 6.91 -4.21 0.89
N VAL A 44 6.03 -3.65 1.73
CA VAL A 44 5.91 -2.18 1.89
C VAL A 44 7.20 -1.57 2.45
N GLU A 45 7.82 -2.19 3.46
CA GLU A 45 9.08 -1.71 4.03
C GLU A 45 10.23 -1.75 3.01
N ARG A 46 10.29 -2.79 2.18
CA ARG A 46 11.25 -2.89 1.07
C ARG A 46 11.03 -1.78 0.03
N LEU A 47 9.80 -1.62 -0.45
CA LEU A 47 9.46 -0.56 -1.42
C LEU A 47 9.71 0.84 -0.87
N THR A 48 9.52 1.03 0.43
CA THR A 48 9.85 2.29 1.12
C THR A 48 11.35 2.56 1.13
N SER A 49 12.16 1.52 1.37
CA SER A 49 13.62 1.62 1.38
C SER A 49 14.20 1.88 -0.02
N ASP A 50 13.52 1.37 -1.05
CA ASP A 50 13.88 1.52 -2.46
C ASP A 50 13.25 2.78 -3.11
N LEU A 51 12.71 3.72 -2.31
CA LEU A 51 12.12 4.96 -2.84
C LEU A 51 13.17 5.83 -3.54
N PRO A 52 12.93 6.25 -4.79
CA PRO A 52 13.88 7.07 -5.54
C PRO A 52 14.00 8.46 -4.92
N ASP A 53 15.13 9.15 -5.12
CA ASP A 53 15.41 10.46 -4.49
C ASP A 53 14.38 11.55 -4.82
N ASP A 54 13.72 11.45 -5.97
CA ASP A 54 12.66 12.36 -6.43
C ASP A 54 11.27 12.06 -5.85
N ALA A 55 11.15 11.03 -5.00
CA ALA A 55 9.89 10.73 -4.34
C ALA A 55 9.42 11.88 -3.43
N PRO A 56 8.11 12.20 -3.40
CA PRO A 56 7.58 13.28 -2.58
C PRO A 56 7.95 13.16 -1.10
N ASP A 57 8.44 14.25 -0.49
CA ASP A 57 8.83 14.28 0.93
C ASP A 57 7.70 13.84 1.87
N MET A 58 6.46 14.24 1.57
CA MET A 58 5.29 13.81 2.34
C MET A 58 5.05 12.30 2.26
N LEU A 59 5.32 11.68 1.11
CA LEU A 59 5.17 10.24 0.94
C LEU A 59 6.18 9.51 1.85
N ARG A 60 7.45 9.92 1.83
CA ARG A 60 8.46 9.39 2.77
C ARG A 60 8.04 9.57 4.22
N HIS A 61 7.60 10.78 4.57
CA HIS A 61 7.17 11.09 5.93
C HIS A 61 6.06 10.14 6.42
N PHE A 62 5.03 9.90 5.59
CA PHE A 62 3.96 8.99 5.95
C PHE A 62 4.43 7.54 6.11
N LEU A 63 5.32 7.06 5.22
CA LEU A 63 5.83 5.69 5.27
C LEU A 63 6.75 5.48 6.49
N GLU A 64 7.62 6.43 6.81
CA GLU A 64 8.46 6.39 8.01
C GLU A 64 7.64 6.36 9.31
N LYS A 65 6.50 7.05 9.33
CA LYS A 65 5.55 7.04 10.45
C LYS A 65 4.59 5.86 10.42
N ARG A 66 4.74 4.92 9.46
CA ARG A 66 3.81 3.80 9.22
C ARG A 66 2.36 4.24 9.07
N SER A 67 2.15 5.46 8.58
CA SER A 67 0.83 6.03 8.28
C SER A 67 0.38 5.57 6.89
N TYR A 68 0.25 4.25 6.72
CA TYR A 68 -0.01 3.60 5.43
C TYR A 68 -1.29 4.08 4.74
N THR A 69 -2.34 4.37 5.50
CA THR A 69 -3.58 4.95 4.96
C THR A 69 -3.33 6.33 4.35
N LYS A 70 -2.53 7.19 5.00
CA LYS A 70 -2.20 8.53 4.49
C LYS A 70 -1.28 8.48 3.28
N ALA A 71 -0.32 7.54 3.27
CA ALA A 71 0.51 7.27 2.11
C ALA A 71 -0.34 6.81 0.91
N LEU A 72 -1.31 5.90 1.14
CA LEU A 72 -2.22 5.45 0.09
C LEU A 72 -3.12 6.58 -0.42
N GLU A 73 -3.72 7.38 0.46
CA GLU A 73 -4.51 8.55 0.09
C GLU A 73 -3.72 9.51 -0.81
N LEU A 74 -2.47 9.82 -0.43
CA LEU A 74 -1.60 10.70 -1.21
C LEU A 74 -1.32 10.14 -2.62
N LEU A 75 -1.07 8.83 -2.74
CA LEU A 75 -0.85 8.16 -4.03
C LEU A 75 -2.13 8.09 -4.87
N MET A 76 -3.30 7.95 -4.24
CA MET A 76 -4.59 7.94 -4.93
C MET A 76 -5.00 9.34 -5.41
N ASP A 77 -4.64 10.40 -4.69
CA ASP A 77 -4.93 11.79 -5.07
C ASP A 77 -4.14 12.26 -6.30
N GLN A 78 -3.05 11.57 -6.64
CA GLN A 78 -2.30 11.80 -7.87
C GLN A 78 -2.94 11.12 -9.10
N MET A 79 -3.93 10.25 -8.90
CA MET A 79 -4.67 9.61 -9.99
C MET A 79 -5.75 10.54 -10.53
N SER A 80 -6.09 10.39 -11.81
CA SER A 80 -7.34 10.98 -12.29
C SER A 80 -8.56 10.34 -11.59
N PRO A 81 -9.69 11.05 -11.50
CA PRO A 81 -10.91 10.50 -10.89
C PRO A 81 -11.37 9.19 -11.54
N GLU A 82 -11.19 9.06 -12.86
CA GLU A 82 -11.54 7.86 -13.63
C GLU A 82 -10.65 6.67 -13.25
N GLU A 83 -9.33 6.88 -13.19
CA GLU A 83 -8.39 5.86 -12.75
C GLU A 83 -8.64 5.45 -11.29
N ARG A 84 -8.91 6.41 -10.40
CA ARG A 84 -9.19 6.14 -8.98
C ARG A 84 -10.44 5.29 -8.80
N ALA A 85 -11.49 5.55 -9.58
CA ALA A 85 -12.73 4.75 -9.54
C ALA A 85 -12.51 3.32 -10.04
N ALA A 86 -11.66 3.16 -11.07
CA ALA A 86 -11.32 1.88 -11.67
C ALA A 86 -10.26 1.10 -10.88
N TRP A 87 -9.45 1.75 -10.04
CA TRP A 87 -8.34 1.12 -9.34
C TRP A 87 -8.81 0.05 -8.35
N ARG A 88 -8.16 -1.10 -8.43
CA ARG A 88 -8.19 -2.17 -7.44
C ARG A 88 -6.74 -2.54 -7.16
N PRO A 89 -6.35 -2.77 -5.90
CA PRO A 89 -5.01 -3.23 -5.62
C PRO A 89 -4.76 -4.56 -6.33
N ALA A 90 -3.54 -4.75 -6.84
CA ALA A 90 -3.13 -6.03 -7.37
C ALA A 90 -3.06 -7.03 -6.21
N CYS A 91 -3.94 -8.04 -6.23
CA CYS A 91 -3.98 -9.12 -5.25
C CYS A 91 -2.72 -9.99 -5.27
#